data_AF-A0AAD7S3G0-F1
#
_entry.id   AF-A0AAD7S3G0-F1
#
_cell.length_a   1.000
_cell.length_b   1.000
_cell.length_c   1.000
_cell.angle_alpha   90.00
_cell.angle_beta   90.00
_cell.angle_gamma   90.00
#
_symmetry.space_group_name_H-M   'P 1'
#
loop_
_entity.id
_entity.type
_entity.pdbx_description
1 polymer ?
#
loop_
_entity_poly.entity_id
_entity_poly.type
_entity_poly.pdbx_seq_one_letter_code
_entity_poly.pdbx_strand_id
1 'polypeptide(L)'
;MKRVFCKMLILSVMLLFVHAHAVTVNATTYQHFDSVTGRGLTCNRCPPGSYMRQHCTANQQTKCVPCPSNHFTQYWNYVTKCLYCSYCADDQIVKKECSPLHDRECECKEGYYWDSHFCLKHTECPSGYGIKQKGTAHKNNECEKCPHGSHSRCLHLTMTYRRGQMESQLDT
;
A
#
# COMPACT_ATOMS: atom_id res chain seq x y z
N MET A 1 -35.09 36.83 -29.93
CA MET A 1 -35.74 35.51 -29.71
C MET A 1 -35.08 34.37 -30.49
N LYS A 2 -34.90 34.44 -31.82
CA LYS A 2 -34.30 33.36 -32.64
C LYS A 2 -32.89 32.87 -32.21
N ARG A 3 -32.04 33.77 -31.69
CA ARG A 3 -30.67 33.46 -31.20
C ARG A 3 -30.65 32.65 -29.89
N VAL A 4 -31.70 32.74 -29.08
CA VAL A 4 -31.81 32.01 -27.81
C VAL A 4 -32.24 30.57 -28.07
N PHE A 5 -33.19 30.36 -29.00
CA PHE A 5 -33.61 29.02 -29.43
C PHE A 5 -32.49 28.20 -30.05
N CYS A 6 -31.60 28.81 -30.83
CA CYS A 6 -30.45 28.13 -31.43
C CYS A 6 -29.42 27.66 -30.37
N LYS A 7 -29.14 28.50 -29.35
CA LYS A 7 -28.26 28.11 -28.23
C LYS A 7 -28.86 26.97 -27.39
N MET A 8 -30.17 27.00 -27.15
CA MET A 8 -30.87 25.94 -26.41
C MET A 8 -30.84 24.59 -27.17
N LEU A 9 -30.97 24.61 -28.51
CA LEU A 9 -30.87 23.41 -29.35
C LEU A 9 -29.44 22.84 -29.39
N ILE A 10 -28.42 23.70 -29.41
CA ILE A 10 -27.01 23.27 -29.42
C ILE A 10 -26.64 22.63 -28.07
N LEU A 11 -27.09 23.20 -26.95
CA LEU A 11 -26.90 22.65 -25.61
C LEU A 11 -27.59 21.27 -25.46
N SER A 12 -28.82 21.12 -25.94
CA SER A 12 -29.54 19.83 -25.85
C SER A 12 -28.93 18.75 -26.73
N VAL A 13 -28.43 19.08 -27.92
CA VAL A 13 -27.71 18.15 -28.80
C VAL A 13 -26.38 17.72 -28.19
N MET A 14 -25.61 18.64 -27.59
CA MET A 14 -24.36 18.32 -26.90
C MET A 14 -24.60 17.39 -25.69
N LEU A 15 -25.66 17.63 -24.92
CA LEU A 15 -26.07 16.75 -23.81
C LEU A 15 -26.39 15.32 -24.28
N LEU A 16 -27.00 15.13 -25.46
CA LEU A 16 -27.27 13.80 -26.02
C LEU A 16 -25.98 13.06 -26.44
N PHE A 17 -24.95 13.76 -26.91
CA PHE A 17 -23.66 13.15 -27.24
C PHE A 17 -22.87 12.69 -26.01
N VAL A 18 -23.02 13.34 -24.85
CA VAL A 18 -22.34 12.90 -23.61
C VAL A 18 -22.91 11.56 -23.09
N HIS A 19 -24.19 11.27 -23.36
CA HIS A 19 -24.82 10.03 -22.91
C HIS A 19 -24.45 8.80 -23.75
N ALA A 20 -23.84 8.97 -24.92
CA ALA A 20 -23.59 7.87 -25.88
C ALA A 20 -22.23 7.15 -25.72
N HIS A 21 -21.36 7.58 -24.79
CA HIS A 21 -20.06 6.95 -24.59
C HIS A 21 -19.70 6.73 -23.11
N ALA A 22 -20.64 6.20 -22.33
CA ALA A 22 -20.24 5.39 -21.17
C ALA A 22 -19.93 3.97 -21.68
N VAL A 23 -18.75 3.77 -22.29
CA VAL A 23 -18.22 2.41 -22.46
C VAL A 23 -18.01 1.87 -21.05
N THR A 24 -18.90 0.99 -20.62
CA THR A 24 -18.77 0.28 -19.34
C THR A 24 -17.59 -0.67 -19.45
N VAL A 25 -16.39 -0.18 -19.11
CA VAL A 25 -15.22 -1.06 -18.94
C VAL A 25 -15.49 -1.90 -17.69
N ASN A 26 -16.04 -3.09 -17.90
CA ASN A 26 -16.21 -4.05 -16.82
C ASN A 26 -14.82 -4.46 -16.32
N ALA A 27 -14.45 -4.01 -15.12
CA ALA A 27 -13.17 -4.32 -14.48
C ALA A 27 -12.96 -5.82 -14.21
N THR A 28 -13.98 -6.64 -14.46
CA THR A 28 -14.02 -8.09 -14.25
C THR A 28 -13.84 -8.91 -15.52
N THR A 29 -13.66 -8.31 -16.70
CA THR A 29 -13.43 -9.05 -17.96
C THR A 29 -12.14 -8.64 -18.67
N TYR A 30 -11.69 -9.46 -19.64
CA TYR A 30 -10.54 -9.18 -20.51
C TYR A 30 -10.77 -9.77 -21.91
N GLN A 31 -10.10 -9.22 -22.92
CA GLN A 31 -10.17 -9.71 -24.30
C GLN A 31 -9.13 -10.81 -24.53
N HIS A 32 -9.54 -11.90 -25.16
CA HIS A 32 -8.69 -13.04 -25.51
C HIS A 32 -8.95 -13.46 -26.95
N PHE A 33 -7.90 -13.77 -27.70
CA PHE A 33 -8.04 -14.37 -29.03
C PHE A 33 -7.97 -15.89 -28.92
N ASP A 34 -9.08 -16.56 -29.21
CA ASP A 34 -9.12 -18.02 -29.22
C ASP A 34 -8.53 -18.55 -30.53
N SER A 35 -7.34 -19.13 -30.43
CA SER A 35 -6.62 -19.71 -31.58
C SER A 35 -7.34 -20.87 -32.26
N VAL A 36 -8.26 -21.56 -31.58
CA VAL A 36 -8.99 -22.71 -32.13
C VAL A 36 -10.11 -22.24 -33.06
N THR A 37 -10.84 -21.21 -32.64
CA THR A 37 -11.99 -20.68 -33.40
C THR A 37 -11.65 -19.47 -34.27
N GLY A 38 -10.49 -18.84 -34.05
CA GLY A 38 -10.05 -17.64 -34.75
C GLY A 38 -10.84 -16.37 -34.38
N ARG A 39 -11.50 -16.35 -33.21
CA ARG A 39 -12.38 -15.26 -32.78
C ARG A 39 -11.85 -14.55 -31.53
N GLY A 40 -12.12 -13.25 -31.44
CA GLY A 40 -11.98 -12.49 -30.20
C GLY A 40 -13.11 -12.80 -29.23
N LEU A 41 -12.76 -13.17 -28.00
CA LEU A 41 -13.67 -13.50 -26.92
C LEU A 41 -13.52 -12.51 -25.76
N THR A 42 -14.64 -12.18 -25.12
CA THR A 42 -14.65 -11.47 -23.83
C THR A 42 -14.73 -12.49 -22.71
N CYS A 43 -13.64 -12.63 -21.96
CA CYS A 43 -13.49 -13.61 -20.90
C CYS A 43 -13.63 -12.97 -19.51
N ASN A 44 -14.14 -13.71 -18.53
CA ASN A 44 -14.10 -13.28 -17.12
C ASN A 44 -12.66 -13.35 -16.58
N ARG A 45 -12.27 -12.37 -15.77
CA ARG A 45 -11.04 -12.39 -14.97
C ARG A 45 -11.21 -13.32 -13.77
N CYS A 46 -10.09 -13.75 -13.23
CA CYS A 46 -10.02 -14.47 -11.97
C CYS A 46 -10.11 -13.51 -10.78
N PRO A 47 -10.84 -13.87 -9.71
CA PRO A 47 -10.94 -13.05 -8.52
C PRO A 47 -9.60 -12.98 -7.75
N PRO A 48 -9.44 -12.00 -6.85
CA PRO A 48 -8.36 -12.00 -5.86
C PRO A 48 -8.23 -13.35 -5.15
N GLY A 49 -7.00 -13.77 -4.84
CA GLY A 49 -6.73 -15.09 -4.26
C GLY A 49 -6.66 -16.24 -5.26
N SER A 50 -6.80 -15.94 -6.56
CA SER A 50 -6.70 -16.92 -7.63
C SER A 50 -5.92 -16.39 -8.83
N TYR A 51 -5.48 -17.31 -9.68
CA TYR A 51 -4.82 -17.02 -10.95
C TYR A 51 -5.50 -17.81 -12.08
N MET A 52 -5.26 -17.37 -13.32
CA MET A 52 -5.79 -18.01 -14.49
C MET A 52 -4.96 -19.24 -14.86
N ARG A 53 -5.60 -20.41 -14.81
CA ARG A 53 -5.02 -21.68 -15.26
C ARG A 53 -5.21 -21.87 -16.76
N GLN A 54 -6.36 -21.48 -17.30
CA GLN A 54 -6.71 -21.59 -18.72
C GLN A 54 -7.59 -20.40 -19.13
N HIS A 55 -7.36 -19.90 -20.35
CA HIS A 55 -8.22 -18.88 -20.96
C HIS A 55 -9.64 -19.41 -21.20
N CYS A 56 -10.59 -18.48 -21.40
CA CYS A 56 -11.91 -18.86 -21.86
C CYS A 56 -11.86 -19.35 -23.33
N THR A 57 -12.78 -20.23 -23.68
CA THR A 57 -13.08 -20.64 -25.06
C THR A 57 -14.50 -20.19 -25.41
N ALA A 58 -14.94 -20.39 -26.65
CA ALA A 58 -16.30 -20.06 -27.06
C ALA A 58 -17.39 -20.70 -26.16
N ASN A 59 -17.09 -21.84 -25.53
CA ASN A 59 -18.05 -22.64 -24.75
C ASN A 59 -17.72 -22.72 -23.25
N GLN A 60 -16.56 -22.22 -22.80
CA GLN A 60 -16.13 -22.33 -21.41
C GLN A 60 -15.52 -21.02 -20.93
N GLN A 61 -15.91 -20.55 -19.74
CA GLN A 61 -15.30 -19.38 -19.12
C GLN A 61 -13.89 -19.67 -18.59
N THR A 62 -13.14 -18.61 -18.31
CA THR A 62 -11.79 -18.67 -17.77
C THR A 62 -11.72 -19.60 -16.57
N LYS A 63 -10.76 -20.52 -16.57
CA LYS A 63 -10.54 -21.42 -15.45
C LYS A 63 -9.60 -20.78 -14.44
N CYS A 64 -10.11 -20.52 -13.25
CA CYS A 64 -9.37 -19.92 -12.14
C CYS A 64 -9.02 -20.96 -11.09
N VAL A 65 -7.82 -20.87 -10.54
CA VAL A 65 -7.32 -21.78 -9.48
C VAL A 65 -6.80 -20.94 -8.32
N PRO A 66 -7.06 -21.34 -7.06
CA PRO A 66 -6.54 -20.62 -5.90
C PRO A 66 -5.01 -20.49 -5.92
N CYS A 67 -4.50 -19.40 -5.35
CA CYS A 67 -3.07 -19.26 -5.15
C CYS A 67 -2.53 -20.36 -4.22
N PRO A 68 -1.39 -20.97 -4.55
CA PRO A 68 -0.71 -21.89 -3.64
C PRO A 68 -0.18 -21.14 -2.41
N SER A 69 0.28 -21.89 -1.41
CA SER A 69 0.94 -21.31 -0.23
C SER A 69 2.10 -20.37 -0.62
N ASN A 70 2.30 -19.32 0.18
CA ASN A 70 3.31 -18.28 -0.04
C ASN A 70 3.13 -17.47 -1.35
N HIS A 71 1.91 -17.41 -1.89
CA HIS A 71 1.58 -16.62 -3.06
C HIS A 71 0.25 -15.89 -2.90
N PHE A 72 0.08 -14.79 -3.64
CA PHE A 72 -1.13 -13.96 -3.57
C PHE A 72 -1.49 -13.29 -4.90
N THR A 73 -2.75 -12.87 -5.01
CA THR A 73 -3.23 -11.89 -5.99
C THR A 73 -4.26 -10.98 -5.32
N GLN A 74 -3.98 -9.68 -5.27
CA GLN A 74 -4.85 -8.73 -4.56
C GLN A 74 -6.05 -8.24 -5.38
N TYR A 75 -5.96 -8.33 -6.71
CA TYR A 75 -6.94 -7.77 -7.63
C TYR A 75 -7.47 -8.81 -8.62
N TRP A 76 -8.61 -8.50 -9.23
CA TRP A 76 -9.13 -9.27 -10.37
C TRP A 76 -8.09 -9.32 -11.48
N ASN A 77 -7.75 -10.51 -11.95
CA ASN A 77 -6.57 -10.71 -12.79
C ASN A 77 -6.80 -11.77 -13.87
N TYR A 78 -5.88 -11.83 -14.82
CA TYR A 78 -5.78 -12.92 -15.80
C TYR A 78 -4.32 -13.41 -15.87
N VAL A 79 -3.57 -13.24 -14.76
CA VAL A 79 -2.18 -13.68 -14.69
C VAL A 79 -2.11 -15.19 -14.64
N THR A 80 -1.07 -15.76 -15.26
CA THR A 80 -0.90 -17.21 -15.35
C THR A 80 -0.28 -17.84 -14.10
N LYS A 81 0.18 -17.00 -13.16
CA LYS A 81 0.74 -17.39 -11.86
C LYS A 81 0.44 -16.30 -10.83
N CYS A 82 0.27 -16.68 -9.57
CA CYS A 82 0.19 -15.73 -8.47
C CYS A 82 1.56 -15.08 -8.19
N LEU A 83 1.55 -13.93 -7.53
CA LEU A 83 2.77 -13.26 -7.06
C LEU A 83 3.32 -13.99 -5.85
N TYR A 84 4.65 -14.05 -5.72
CA TYR A 84 5.29 -14.58 -4.51
C TYR A 84 5.11 -13.60 -3.37
N CYS A 85 4.89 -14.12 -2.16
CA CYS A 85 4.92 -13.31 -0.97
C CYS A 85 6.36 -12.89 -0.61
N SER A 86 6.48 -11.65 -0.16
CA SER A 86 7.72 -11.04 0.30
C SER A 86 8.24 -11.71 1.59
N TYR A 87 9.55 -11.60 1.82
CA TYR A 87 10.21 -12.01 3.05
C TYR A 87 10.69 -10.79 3.82
N CYS A 88 10.57 -10.83 5.15
CA CYS A 88 11.11 -9.78 6.00
C CYS A 88 12.60 -10.05 6.26
N ALA A 89 13.41 -9.00 6.18
CA ALA A 89 14.83 -9.06 6.49
C ALA A 89 15.09 -9.22 8.00
N ASP A 90 16.35 -9.45 8.38
CA ASP A 90 16.75 -9.69 9.77
C ASP A 90 16.48 -8.51 10.70
N ASP A 91 16.42 -7.29 10.18
CA ASP A 91 16.13 -6.03 10.88
C ASP A 91 14.64 -5.67 10.85
N GLN A 92 13.78 -6.59 10.38
CA GLN A 92 12.35 -6.42 10.26
C GLN A 92 11.55 -7.45 11.05
N ILE A 93 10.28 -7.13 11.29
CA ILE A 93 9.26 -8.02 11.84
C ILE A 93 8.10 -8.14 10.85
N VAL A 94 7.40 -9.27 10.91
CA VAL A 94 6.16 -9.46 10.17
C VAL A 94 5.04 -8.69 10.88
N LYS A 95 4.54 -7.64 10.22
CA LYS A 95 3.39 -6.86 10.69
C LYS A 95 2.08 -7.51 10.27
N LYS A 96 2.07 -8.12 9.09
CA LYS A 96 0.93 -8.82 8.52
C LYS A 96 1.41 -10.03 7.75
N GLU A 97 0.83 -11.18 8.03
CA GLU A 97 1.19 -12.41 7.32
C GLU A 97 0.71 -12.39 5.87
N CYS A 98 1.41 -13.17 5.04
CA CYS A 98 0.98 -13.47 3.68
C CYS A 98 -0.35 -14.23 3.69
N SER A 99 -1.24 -13.90 2.76
CA SER A 99 -2.43 -14.69 2.46
C SER A 99 -2.65 -14.77 0.96
N PRO A 100 -3.56 -15.61 0.44
CA PRO A 100 -3.89 -15.60 -0.98
C PRO A 100 -4.32 -14.21 -1.51
N LEU A 101 -4.82 -13.32 -0.63
CA LEU A 101 -5.39 -12.03 -1.02
C LEU A 101 -4.40 -10.85 -0.91
N HIS A 102 -3.30 -10.99 -0.17
CA HIS A 102 -2.38 -9.89 0.06
C HIS A 102 -0.97 -10.38 0.39
N ASP A 103 0.01 -9.56 0.04
CA ASP A 103 1.40 -9.80 0.41
C ASP A 103 1.60 -9.73 1.93
N ARG A 104 2.70 -10.34 2.38
CA ARG A 104 3.26 -10.08 3.70
C ARG A 104 3.69 -8.62 3.78
N GLU A 105 3.38 -7.98 4.90
CA GLU A 105 3.85 -6.63 5.21
C GLU A 105 4.90 -6.69 6.32
N CYS A 106 6.07 -6.09 6.06
CA CYS A 106 7.20 -6.02 6.97
C CYS A 106 7.33 -4.63 7.57
N GLU A 107 7.77 -4.55 8.82
CA GLU A 107 8.06 -3.29 9.51
C GLU A 107 9.43 -3.37 10.18
N CYS A 108 10.16 -2.27 10.26
CA CYS A 108 11.46 -2.24 10.93
C CYS A 108 11.31 -2.57 12.42
N LYS A 109 12.27 -3.33 12.96
CA LYS A 109 12.37 -3.62 14.40
C LYS A 109 12.51 -2.34 15.22
N GLU A 110 12.17 -2.41 16.50
CA GLU A 110 12.42 -1.31 17.42
C GLU A 110 13.91 -0.91 17.41
N GLY A 111 14.17 0.40 17.40
CA GLY A 111 15.51 0.96 17.24
C GLY A 111 15.95 1.14 15.80
N TYR A 112 15.10 0.83 14.82
CA TYR A 112 15.35 1.04 13.39
C TYR A 112 14.22 1.85 12.73
N TYR A 113 14.53 2.50 11.62
CA TYR A 113 13.56 3.19 10.76
C TYR A 113 13.79 2.84 9.29
N TRP A 114 12.71 2.83 8.51
CA TRP A 114 12.75 2.60 7.08
C TRP A 114 13.31 3.81 6.36
N ASP A 115 14.41 3.62 5.64
CA ASP A 115 15.00 4.61 4.75
C ASP A 115 15.24 3.99 3.37
N SER A 116 14.47 4.45 2.39
CA SER A 116 14.43 3.97 1.00
C SER A 116 14.16 2.46 0.83
N HIS A 117 15.15 1.62 1.14
CA HIS A 117 15.13 0.18 0.94
C HIS A 117 15.67 -0.62 2.14
N PHE A 118 16.10 0.04 3.22
CA PHE A 118 16.75 -0.59 4.36
C PHE A 118 16.15 -0.11 5.68
N CYS A 119 16.19 -0.95 6.71
CA CYS A 119 15.97 -0.50 8.07
C CYS A 119 17.30 -0.01 8.65
N LEU A 120 17.43 1.31 8.79
CA LEU A 120 18.63 1.91 9.37
C LEU A 120 18.43 2.05 10.87
N LYS A 121 19.48 1.77 11.65
CA LYS A 121 19.45 1.97 13.09
C LYS A 121 19.21 3.46 13.38
N HIS A 122 18.38 3.75 14.37
CA HIS A 122 18.16 5.12 14.84
C HIS A 122 19.49 5.75 15.28
N THR A 123 19.70 7.00 14.88
CA THR A 123 20.91 7.75 15.22
C THR A 123 20.95 8.03 16.71
N GLU A 124 22.11 7.76 17.33
CA GLU A 124 22.39 8.20 18.68
C GLU A 124 22.75 9.69 18.66
N CYS A 125 22.15 10.47 19.56
CA CYS A 125 22.44 11.89 19.63
C CYS A 125 23.88 12.14 20.11
N PRO A 126 24.61 13.07 19.47
CA PRO A 126 25.98 13.37 19.85
C PRO A 126 26.07 13.98 21.25
N SER A 127 27.27 14.01 21.81
CA SER A 127 27.51 14.62 23.13
C SER A 127 27.04 16.08 23.16
N GLY A 128 26.33 16.46 24.22
CA GLY A 128 25.70 17.79 24.35
C GLY A 128 24.34 17.91 23.65
N TYR A 129 23.82 16.83 23.07
CA TYR A 129 22.47 16.74 22.50
C TYR A 129 21.67 15.62 23.18
N GLY A 130 20.34 15.75 23.18
CA GLY A 130 19.39 14.75 23.63
C GLY A 130 18.33 14.44 22.58
N ILE A 131 17.61 13.34 22.77
CA ILE A 131 16.47 12.99 21.91
C ILE A 131 15.35 14.00 22.20
N LYS A 132 15.01 14.80 21.19
CA LYS A 132 13.82 15.65 21.17
C LYS A 132 12.57 14.84 20.83
N GLN A 133 12.69 13.98 19.82
CA GLN A 133 11.62 13.09 19.37
C GLN A 133 12.21 11.70 19.13
N LYS A 134 11.66 10.70 19.85
CA LYS A 134 12.02 9.29 19.66
C LYS A 134 11.64 8.87 18.24
N GLY A 135 12.54 8.14 17.59
CA GLY A 135 12.33 7.58 16.26
C GLY A 135 11.18 6.57 16.24
N THR A 136 10.64 6.34 15.06
CA THR A 136 9.60 5.35 14.77
C THR A 136 10.11 4.40 13.67
N ALA A 137 9.29 3.42 13.29
CA ALA A 137 9.62 2.55 12.15
C ALA A 137 9.78 3.31 10.81
N HIS A 138 9.41 4.58 10.73
CA HIS A 138 9.51 5.41 9.52
C HIS A 138 10.23 6.74 9.72
N LYS A 139 10.72 7.03 10.93
CA LYS A 139 11.41 8.27 11.25
C LYS A 139 12.60 8.00 12.14
N ASN A 140 13.71 8.66 11.84
CA ASN A 140 14.88 8.63 12.70
C ASN A 140 14.64 9.42 14.01
N ASN A 141 15.52 9.25 14.99
CA ASN A 141 15.58 10.12 16.15
C ASN A 141 15.84 11.57 15.71
N GLU A 142 15.12 12.51 16.30
CA GLU A 142 15.44 13.93 16.21
C GLU A 142 16.18 14.36 17.46
N CYS A 143 17.34 14.99 17.28
CA CYS A 143 18.19 15.44 18.38
C CYS A 143 18.08 16.96 18.57
N GLU A 144 18.14 17.41 19.82
CA GLU A 144 18.23 18.83 20.18
C GLU A 144 19.37 19.09 21.15
N LYS A 145 19.90 20.31 21.13
CA LYS A 145 21.00 20.71 22.01
C LYS A 145 20.50 20.82 23.45
N CYS A 146 21.24 20.24 24.39
CA CYS A 146 20.91 20.31 25.81
C CYS A 146 20.96 21.75 26.33
N PRO A 147 19.92 22.21 27.07
CA PRO A 147 20.00 23.48 27.78
C PRO A 147 21.08 23.36 28.88
N HIS A 148 21.99 24.34 28.90
CA HIS A 148 23.14 24.48 29.83
C HIS A 148 24.45 23.71 29.53
N GLY A 149 24.62 23.11 28.35
CA GLY A 149 25.94 22.59 27.95
C GLY A 149 26.47 21.46 28.85
N SER A 150 25.57 20.70 29.48
CA SER A 150 25.93 19.49 30.20
C SER A 150 26.55 18.49 29.22
N HIS A 151 27.70 17.91 29.60
CA HIS A 151 28.46 16.96 28.77
C HIS A 151 27.81 15.56 28.67
N SER A 152 26.56 15.41 29.14
CA SER A 152 25.87 14.12 29.25
C SER A 152 24.58 14.10 28.41
N ARG A 153 24.16 12.90 27.98
CA ARG A 153 22.87 12.66 27.31
C ARG A 153 21.75 13.35 28.10
N CYS A 154 20.98 14.23 27.48
CA CYS A 154 19.76 14.75 28.10
C CYS A 154 18.76 13.59 28.20
N LEU A 155 18.60 13.03 29.40
CA LEU A 155 17.42 12.25 29.72
C LEU A 155 16.22 13.19 29.50
N HIS A 156 15.29 12.80 28.63
CA HIS A 156 14.02 13.50 28.56
C HIS A 156 13.32 13.23 29.89
N LEU A 157 13.56 14.09 30.88
CA LEU A 157 12.86 14.07 32.15
C LEU A 157 11.42 14.45 31.81
N THR A 158 10.57 13.46 31.57
CA THR A 158 9.12 13.67 31.63
C THR A 158 8.80 14.02 33.07
N MET A 159 8.79 15.32 33.38
CA MET A 159 8.38 15.84 34.68
C MET A 159 6.88 15.57 34.83
N THR A 160 6.51 14.41 35.37
CA THR A 160 5.12 14.16 35.77
C THR A 160 4.90 14.76 37.14
N TYR A 161 4.02 15.76 37.24
CA TYR A 161 3.65 16.35 38.53
C TYR A 161 2.73 15.39 39.29
N ARG A 162 3.31 14.56 40.17
CA ARG A 162 2.54 13.80 41.16
C ARG A 162 2.83 14.33 42.56
N ARG A 163 1.75 14.71 43.25
CA ARG A 163 1.74 15.06 44.69
C ARG A 163 2.86 16.00 45.15
N GLY A 164 3.14 17.07 44.41
CA GLY A 164 4.02 18.15 44.90
C GLY A 164 5.49 17.76 45.10
N GLN A 165 5.94 16.63 44.56
CA GLN A 165 7.36 16.27 44.48
C GLN A 165 7.78 16.07 43.02
N MET A 166 8.89 16.69 42.62
CA MET A 166 9.57 16.39 41.36
C MET A 166 10.26 15.03 41.48
N GLU A 167 9.71 13.99 40.85
CA GLU A 167 10.39 12.70 40.72
C GLU A 167 10.89 12.51 39.28
N SER A 168 12.18 12.23 39.12
CA SER A 168 12.76 11.82 37.84
C SER A 168 12.53 10.32 37.64
N GLN A 169 11.75 9.90 36.66
CA GLN A 169 11.76 8.52 36.18
C GLN A 169 12.65 8.41 34.95
N LEU A 170 13.61 7.46 34.99
CA LEU A 170 14.32 7.01 33.80
C LEU A 170 13.33 6.21 32.95
N ASP A 171 13.09 6.66 31.72
CA ASP A 171 12.54 5.76 30.71
C ASP A 171 13.68 4.83 30.27
N THR A 172 13.58 3.56 30.67
CA THR A 172 14.52 2.49 30.32
C THR A 172 14.36 2.04 28.87
#